data_AF-A0A1I0LNZ6-F1
#
_entry.id   AF-A0A1I0LNZ6-F1
#
_cell.length_a   1.000
_cell.length_b   1.000
_cell.length_c   1.000
_cell.angle_alpha   90.00
_cell.angle_beta   90.00
_cell.angle_gamma   90.00
#
_symmetry.space_group_name_H-M   'P 1'
#
loop_
_entity.id
_entity.type
_entity.pdbx_description
1 polymer ?
#
loop_
_entity_poly.entity_id
_entity_poly.type
_entity_poly.pdbx_seq_one_letter_code
_entity_poly.pdbx_strand_id
1 'polypeptide(L)'
;MGIIEFDPAPSDALTDDRWSAFALHLQCPFRITYRSRAILGSADLAWRESEVRDTGRPDSERTMYDFMADRVDATFAELQPTVTTVRISPLGDLHVELDQEFTVEAFPVSSGRAEAWRFLQRNAEHVVFPPEEPAHDH
;
A
#
# COMPACT_ATOMS: atom_id res chain seq x y z
N MET A 1 0.82 6.73 5.76
CA MET A 1 0.15 5.42 5.85
C MET A 1 -0.52 5.18 4.51
N GLY A 2 -0.36 4.00 3.93
CA GLY A 2 -1.03 3.60 2.68
C GLY A 2 -1.71 2.25 2.82
N ILE A 3 -2.75 2.01 2.03
CA ILE A 3 -3.45 0.73 1.92
C ILE A 3 -3.46 0.37 0.44
N ILE A 4 -3.10 -0.87 0.10
CA ILE A 4 -3.16 -1.41 -1.25
C ILE A 4 -3.99 -2.68 -1.20
N GLU A 5 -4.97 -2.79 -2.09
CA GLU A 5 -5.92 -3.89 -2.14
C GLU A 5 -5.66 -4.79 -3.36
N PHE A 6 -5.77 -6.10 -3.20
CA PHE A 6 -5.54 -7.09 -4.26
C PHE A 6 -6.69 -8.09 -4.34
N ASP A 7 -6.97 -8.53 -5.58
CA ASP A 7 -7.98 -9.50 -6.00
C ASP A 7 -9.42 -9.19 -5.54
N PRO A 8 -10.45 -9.33 -6.40
CA PRO A 8 -11.83 -9.32 -5.92
C PRO A 8 -12.08 -10.51 -4.98
N ALA A 9 -12.89 -10.30 -3.92
CA ALA A 9 -13.26 -11.39 -3.02
C ALA A 9 -13.89 -12.58 -3.80
N PRO A 10 -13.59 -13.84 -3.41
CA PRO A 10 -14.24 -15.00 -4.01
C PRO A 10 -15.77 -14.91 -3.82
N SER A 11 -16.51 -15.16 -4.91
CA SER A 11 -17.96 -14.90 -5.07
C SER A 11 -18.91 -15.67 -4.14
N ASP A 12 -18.40 -16.55 -3.29
CA ASP A 12 -19.21 -17.39 -2.39
C ASP A 12 -19.48 -16.71 -1.03
N ALA A 13 -18.95 -15.51 -0.80
CA ALA A 13 -19.34 -14.70 0.35
C ALA A 13 -20.64 -13.95 0.05
N LEU A 14 -21.69 -14.19 0.85
CA LEU A 14 -23.01 -13.52 0.83
C LEU A 14 -22.96 -12.00 1.14
N THR A 15 -21.90 -11.29 0.75
CA THR A 15 -21.69 -9.87 1.00
C THR A 15 -21.03 -9.22 -0.21
N ASP A 16 -21.76 -8.30 -0.85
CA ASP A 16 -21.30 -7.15 -1.65
C ASP A 16 -19.94 -7.34 -2.35
N ASP A 17 -19.96 -7.56 -3.68
CA ASP A 17 -18.82 -7.81 -4.59
C ASP A 17 -17.76 -6.66 -4.67
N ARG A 18 -17.76 -5.74 -3.71
CA ARG A 18 -16.94 -4.53 -3.69
C ARG A 18 -15.68 -4.61 -2.81
N TRP A 19 -15.37 -5.77 -2.26
CA TRP A 19 -14.32 -5.91 -1.24
C TRP A 19 -13.21 -6.82 -1.77
N SER A 20 -11.95 -6.41 -1.58
CA SER A 20 -10.77 -7.18 -1.95
C SER A 20 -10.55 -8.40 -1.05
N ALA A 21 -10.00 -9.48 -1.60
CA ALA A 21 -9.65 -10.68 -0.84
C ALA A 21 -8.44 -10.44 0.09
N PHE A 22 -7.57 -9.52 -0.32
CA PHE A 22 -6.32 -9.20 0.35
C PHE A 22 -6.10 -7.69 0.45
N ALA A 23 -5.46 -7.25 1.54
CA ALA A 23 -5.02 -5.88 1.70
C ALA A 23 -3.62 -5.81 2.32
N LEU A 24 -2.83 -4.83 1.91
CA LEU A 24 -1.51 -4.53 2.43
C LEU A 24 -1.50 -3.13 3.01
N HIS A 25 -1.31 -3.04 4.31
CA HIS A 25 -1.20 -1.79 5.06
C HIS A 25 0.27 -1.42 5.22
N LEU A 26 0.62 -0.18 4.87
CA LEU A 26 1.99 0.34 4.85
C LEU A 26 2.11 1.53 5.81
N GLN A 27 2.92 1.39 6.85
CA GLN A 27 3.19 2.39 7.88
C GLN A 27 4.66 2.87 7.90
N CYS A 28 5.48 2.35 7.00
CA CYS A 28 6.87 2.78 6.76
C CYS A 28 6.99 3.56 5.44
N PRO A 29 8.17 4.10 5.10
CA PRO A 29 8.42 4.58 3.75
C PRO A 29 8.08 3.52 2.70
N PHE A 30 7.39 3.93 1.65
CA PHE A 30 7.03 3.05 0.55
C PHE A 30 6.97 3.82 -0.77
N ARG A 31 6.97 3.08 -1.87
CA ARG A 31 6.70 3.61 -3.20
C ARG A 31 5.97 2.60 -4.07
N ILE A 32 5.19 3.14 -5.01
CA ILE A 32 4.68 2.42 -6.17
C ILE A 32 5.44 2.94 -7.39
N THR A 33 5.95 2.03 -8.20
CA THR A 33 6.59 2.35 -9.48
C THR A 33 5.82 1.73 -10.64
N TYR A 34 5.91 2.38 -11.79
CA TYR A 34 5.46 1.86 -13.08
C TYR A 34 6.58 2.09 -14.08
N ARG A 35 7.03 1.04 -14.78
CA ARG A 35 8.15 1.12 -15.73
C ARG A 35 9.39 1.79 -15.15
N SER A 36 9.75 1.40 -13.92
CA SER A 36 10.89 1.93 -13.15
C SER A 36 10.81 3.42 -12.78
N ARG A 37 9.64 4.05 -12.92
CA ARG A 37 9.40 5.43 -12.45
C ARG A 37 8.50 5.40 -11.22
N ALA A 38 8.90 6.10 -10.16
CA ALA A 38 8.02 6.31 -9.01
C ALA A 38 6.80 7.14 -9.43
N ILE A 39 5.61 6.60 -9.13
CA ILE A 39 4.32 7.23 -9.42
C ILE A 39 3.56 7.60 -8.15
N LEU A 40 3.86 6.95 -7.03
CA LEU A 40 3.32 7.28 -5.71
C LEU A 40 4.38 6.92 -4.67
N GLY A 41 4.52 7.73 -3.63
CA GLY A 41 5.34 7.38 -2.49
C GLY A 41 4.84 8.00 -1.20
N SER A 42 5.28 7.45 -0.07
CA SER A 42 4.94 7.96 1.25
C SER A 42 5.37 9.41 1.47
N ALA A 43 6.39 9.89 0.75
CA ALA A 43 6.84 11.27 0.81
C ALA A 43 5.85 12.27 0.19
N ASP A 44 4.91 11.80 -0.65
CA ASP A 44 3.87 12.64 -1.24
C ASP A 44 2.88 13.18 -0.19
N LEU A 45 2.85 12.59 1.01
CA LEU A 45 2.08 13.08 2.16
C LEU A 45 2.61 14.42 2.69
N ALA A 46 3.88 14.74 2.43
CA ALA A 46 4.50 15.97 2.92
C ALA A 46 4.17 17.20 2.06
N TRP A 47 3.54 17.02 0.91
CA TRP A 47 3.28 18.09 -0.07
C TRP A 47 1.78 18.31 -0.23
N ARG A 48 1.32 19.56 -0.11
CA ARG A 48 -0.06 19.87 -0.46
C ARG A 48 -0.23 19.90 -1.97
N GLU A 49 -1.39 19.47 -2.45
CA GLU A 49 -1.70 19.51 -3.88
C GLU A 49 -1.56 20.94 -4.46
N SER A 50 -2.03 21.94 -3.71
CA SER A 50 -1.98 23.35 -4.06
C SER A 50 -0.58 23.98 -4.01
N GLU A 51 0.39 23.35 -3.35
CA GLU A 51 1.78 23.82 -3.34
C GLU A 51 2.55 23.37 -4.58
N VAL A 52 2.12 22.26 -5.19
CA VAL A 52 2.75 21.68 -6.39
C VAL A 52 2.06 22.16 -7.67
N ARG A 53 0.74 22.38 -7.61
CA ARG A 53 -0.04 22.96 -8.69
C ARG A 53 -0.19 24.45 -8.41
N ASP A 54 0.24 25.32 -9.32
CA ASP A 54 -0.01 26.78 -9.29
C ASP A 54 -1.51 27.07 -9.54
N THR A 55 -2.34 26.51 -8.68
CA THR A 55 -3.78 26.59 -8.71
C THR A 55 -4.15 27.41 -7.49
N GLY A 56 -4.57 28.66 -7.70
CA GLY A 56 -4.98 29.61 -6.65
C GLY A 56 -6.23 29.20 -5.86
N ARG A 57 -6.35 27.92 -5.49
CA ARG A 57 -7.34 27.36 -4.58
C ARG A 57 -6.70 27.21 -3.19
N PRO A 58 -7.09 28.03 -2.21
CA PRO A 58 -6.47 28.05 -0.87
C PRO A 58 -6.78 26.82 0.00
N ASP A 59 -7.77 26.00 -0.36
CA ASP A 59 -8.46 25.07 0.57
C ASP A 59 -8.32 23.58 0.22
N SER A 60 -7.26 23.16 -0.47
CA SER A 60 -7.01 21.72 -0.62
C SER A 60 -6.36 21.18 0.67
N GLU A 61 -7.16 20.59 1.57
CA GLU A 61 -6.66 19.71 2.63
C GLU A 61 -5.99 18.44 2.06
N ARG A 62 -6.09 18.23 0.75
CA ARG A 62 -5.50 17.08 0.06
C ARG A 62 -4.01 17.25 -0.16
N THR A 63 -3.31 16.17 0.08
CA THR A 63 -1.90 16.00 -0.21
C THR A 63 -1.69 15.53 -1.65
N MET A 64 -0.46 15.65 -2.16
CA MET A 64 -0.07 15.01 -3.42
C MET A 64 -0.31 13.50 -3.37
N TYR A 65 -0.15 12.90 -2.19
CA TYR A 65 -0.45 11.50 -1.96
C TYR A 65 -1.91 11.19 -2.31
N ASP A 66 -2.87 11.95 -1.81
CA ASP A 66 -4.30 11.70 -2.07
C ASP A 66 -4.61 11.79 -3.57
N PHE A 67 -4.00 12.77 -4.27
CA PHE A 67 -4.21 12.92 -5.71
C PHE A 67 -3.60 11.76 -6.51
N MET A 68 -2.38 11.33 -6.15
CA MET A 68 -1.70 10.24 -6.85
C MET A 68 -2.30 8.88 -6.51
N ALA A 69 -2.79 8.69 -5.28
CA ALA A 69 -3.53 7.49 -4.86
C ALA A 69 -4.80 7.32 -5.69
N ASP A 70 -5.64 8.35 -5.85
CA ASP A 70 -6.83 8.29 -6.72
C ASP A 70 -6.50 7.82 -8.14
N ARG A 71 -5.36 8.27 -8.70
CA ARG A 71 -4.92 7.89 -10.05
C ARG A 71 -4.46 6.45 -10.11
N VAL A 72 -3.76 5.98 -9.08
CA VAL A 72 -3.37 4.58 -8.96
C VAL A 72 -4.62 3.71 -8.84
N ASP A 73 -5.56 4.08 -7.97
CA ASP A 73 -6.80 3.33 -7.75
C ASP A 73 -7.64 3.23 -9.02
N ALA A 74 -7.82 4.34 -9.74
CA ALA A 74 -8.51 4.33 -11.03
C ALA A 74 -7.82 3.42 -12.06
N THR A 75 -6.48 3.44 -12.08
CA THR A 75 -5.69 2.59 -12.98
C THR A 75 -5.80 1.11 -12.59
N PHE A 76 -5.78 0.79 -11.29
CA PHE A 76 -5.88 -0.59 -10.80
C PHE A 76 -7.29 -1.15 -10.98
N ALA A 77 -8.33 -0.32 -10.85
CA ALA A 77 -9.70 -0.71 -11.16
C ALA A 77 -9.88 -1.04 -12.66
N GLU A 78 -9.21 -0.33 -13.55
CA GLU A 78 -9.25 -0.58 -14.99
C GLU A 78 -8.42 -1.81 -15.40
N LEU A 79 -7.16 -1.86 -14.96
CA LEU A 79 -6.19 -2.87 -15.41
C LEU A 79 -6.28 -4.18 -14.63
N GLN A 80 -6.78 -4.15 -13.39
CA GLN A 80 -6.83 -5.28 -12.46
C GLN A 80 -5.51 -6.06 -12.42
N PRO A 81 -4.39 -5.39 -12.08
CA PRO A 81 -3.09 -6.03 -12.12
C PRO A 81 -3.01 -7.15 -11.08
N THR A 82 -2.32 -8.23 -11.44
CA THR A 82 -2.14 -9.43 -10.61
C THR A 82 -0.73 -9.51 -10.07
N VAL A 83 -0.60 -9.98 -8.83
CA VAL A 83 0.71 -10.15 -8.19
C VAL A 83 1.44 -11.32 -8.85
N THR A 84 2.65 -11.06 -9.37
CA THR A 84 3.48 -12.08 -10.02
C THR A 84 4.63 -12.55 -9.13
N THR A 85 5.13 -11.70 -8.24
CA THR A 85 6.24 -12.03 -7.36
C THR A 85 6.18 -11.23 -6.07
N VAL A 86 6.46 -11.90 -4.95
CA VAL A 86 6.64 -11.26 -3.64
C VAL A 86 8.00 -11.66 -3.09
N ARG A 87 8.78 -10.68 -2.64
CA ARG A 87 10.04 -10.89 -1.92
C ARG A 87 10.01 -10.08 -0.64
N ILE A 88 10.43 -10.73 0.45
CA ILE A 88 10.56 -10.09 1.77
C ILE A 88 12.02 -10.27 2.22
N SER A 89 12.70 -9.18 2.55
CA SER A 89 14.06 -9.24 3.07
C SER A 89 14.06 -9.66 4.56
N PRO A 90 15.19 -10.13 5.12
CA PRO A 90 15.31 -10.37 6.56
C PRO A 90 15.06 -9.13 7.42
N LEU A 91 15.14 -7.93 6.84
CA LEU A 91 14.86 -6.65 7.50
C LEU A 91 13.42 -6.17 7.27
N GLY A 92 12.59 -7.00 6.62
CA GLY A 92 11.20 -6.71 6.32
C GLY A 92 10.98 -5.78 5.13
N ASP A 93 12.01 -5.50 4.32
CA ASP A 93 11.77 -4.80 3.05
C ASP A 93 10.85 -5.67 2.20
N LEU A 94 9.77 -5.06 1.71
CA LEU A 94 8.78 -5.73 0.88
C LEU A 94 8.98 -5.29 -0.55
N HIS A 95 9.00 -6.25 -1.48
CA HIS A 95 9.02 -6.00 -2.92
C HIS A 95 7.96 -6.88 -3.59
N VAL A 96 6.89 -6.24 -4.07
CA VAL A 96 5.78 -6.88 -4.77
C VAL A 96 5.82 -6.45 -6.23
N GLU A 97 6.04 -7.41 -7.13
CA GLU A 97 5.89 -7.20 -8.56
C GLU A 97 4.48 -7.58 -8.94
N LEU A 98 3.82 -6.70 -9.68
CA LEU A 98 2.57 -7.01 -10.35
C LEU A 98 2.85 -7.14 -11.85
N ASP A 99 1.94 -7.77 -12.58
CA ASP A 99 1.95 -7.66 -14.03
C ASP A 99 1.73 -6.20 -14.47
N GLN A 100 1.78 -5.96 -15.78
CA GLN A 100 1.73 -4.59 -16.33
C GLN A 100 2.85 -3.66 -15.81
N GLU A 101 4.00 -4.21 -15.38
CA GLU A 101 5.20 -3.45 -14.99
C GLU A 101 5.02 -2.54 -13.76
N PHE A 102 4.07 -2.85 -12.88
CA PHE A 102 3.94 -2.19 -11.58
C PHE A 102 4.80 -2.88 -10.51
N THR A 103 5.29 -2.10 -9.56
CA THR A 103 5.98 -2.62 -8.39
C THR A 103 5.62 -1.80 -7.15
N VAL A 104 5.33 -2.49 -6.05
CA VAL A 104 5.16 -1.90 -4.72
C VAL A 104 6.36 -2.26 -3.87
N GLU A 105 7.00 -1.26 -3.28
CA GLU A 105 8.13 -1.46 -2.37
C GLU A 105 7.86 -0.78 -1.02
N ALA A 106 8.18 -1.47 0.07
CA ALA A 106 8.15 -0.92 1.43
C ALA A 106 9.52 -1.05 2.08
N PHE A 107 9.93 -0.01 2.81
CA PHE A 107 11.27 0.13 3.37
C PHE A 107 11.15 0.39 4.89
N PRO A 108 11.13 -0.64 5.75
CA PRO A 108 11.23 -0.45 7.18
C PRO A 108 12.52 0.29 7.55
N VAL A 109 12.40 1.46 8.17
CA VAL A 109 13.54 2.32 8.56
C VAL A 109 13.70 2.46 10.08
N SER A 110 12.93 1.69 10.85
CA SER A 110 12.94 1.75 12.31
C SER A 110 13.61 0.51 12.89
N SER A 111 14.49 0.69 13.86
CA SER A 111 14.97 -0.40 14.73
C SER A 111 14.00 -0.71 15.88
N GLY A 112 12.93 0.08 16.01
CA GLY A 112 11.90 -0.09 17.02
C GLY A 112 10.87 -1.15 16.63
N ARG A 113 9.93 -1.41 17.55
CA ARG A 113 8.88 -2.43 17.38
C ARG A 113 7.62 -1.92 16.68
N ALA A 114 7.68 -0.72 16.11
CA ALA A 114 6.53 -0.14 15.43
C ALA A 114 6.23 -0.96 14.16
N GLU A 115 4.97 -1.33 13.97
CA GLU A 115 4.50 -2.00 12.77
C GLU A 115 4.87 -1.17 11.53
N ALA A 116 5.63 -1.78 10.62
CA ALA A 116 6.03 -1.19 9.36
C ALA A 116 5.04 -1.53 8.25
N TRP A 117 4.54 -2.77 8.24
CA TRP A 117 3.49 -3.20 7.33
C TRP A 117 2.73 -4.42 7.87
N ARG A 118 1.52 -4.60 7.33
CA ARG A 118 0.63 -5.72 7.63
C ARG A 118 -0.07 -6.19 6.37
N PHE A 119 0.00 -7.48 6.11
CA PHE A 119 -0.79 -8.17 5.10
C PHE A 119 -2.02 -8.80 5.75
N LEU A 120 -3.18 -8.51 5.18
CA LEU A 120 -4.48 -8.95 5.61
C LEU A 120 -5.05 -9.87 4.53
N GLN A 121 -5.47 -11.06 4.93
CA GLN A 121 -6.32 -11.91 4.11
C GLN A 121 -7.66 -12.06 4.82
N ARG A 122 -8.77 -11.87 4.10
CA ARG A 122 -10.10 -11.94 4.68
C ARG A 122 -10.33 -13.31 5.35
N ASN A 123 -10.77 -13.29 6.61
CA ASN A 123 -11.04 -14.48 7.43
C ASN A 123 -9.83 -15.41 7.64
N ALA A 124 -8.61 -14.91 7.53
CA ALA A 124 -7.38 -15.67 7.77
C ALA A 124 -6.43 -14.92 8.72
N GLU A 125 -5.32 -15.57 9.08
CA GLU A 125 -4.27 -14.93 9.88
C GLU A 125 -3.61 -13.79 9.09
N HIS A 126 -3.24 -12.73 9.81
CA HIS A 126 -2.54 -11.59 9.25
C HIS A 126 -1.04 -11.76 9.43
N VAL A 127 -0.26 -11.29 8.45
CA VAL A 127 1.20 -11.27 8.54
C VAL A 127 1.65 -9.85 8.82
N VAL A 128 2.44 -9.64 9.87
CA VAL A 128 2.90 -8.31 10.31
C VAL A 128 4.42 -8.26 10.36
N PHE A 129 4.98 -7.08 10.09
CA PHE A 129 6.40 -6.82 10.30
C PHE A 129 6.62 -5.52 11.10
N PRO A 130 7.47 -5.53 12.15
CA PRO A 130 8.09 -6.71 12.74
C PRO A 130 7.04 -7.68 13.33
N PRO A 131 7.35 -8.97 13.51
CA PRO A 131 6.41 -9.93 14.07
C PRO A 131 6.00 -9.53 15.49
N GLU A 132 4.73 -9.74 15.83
CA GLU A 132 4.25 -9.60 17.20
C GLU A 132 4.99 -10.60 18.11
N GLU A 133 5.52 -10.14 19.24
CA GLU A 133 6.08 -11.06 20.23
C GLU A 133 4.93 -11.86 20.88
N PRO A 134 5.12 -13.17 21.15
CA PRO A 134 4.21 -13.87 22.03
C PRO A 134 4.17 -13.15 23.37
N ALA A 135 2.97 -12.95 23.91
CA ALA A 135 2.80 -12.35 25.23
C ALA A 135 3.65 -13.12 26.24
N HIS A 136 4.67 -12.46 26.78
CA HIS A 136 5.39 -12.97 27.93
C HIS A 136 4.50 -12.72 29.15
N ASP A 137 3.79 -13.76 29.60
CA ASP A 137 3.18 -13.77 30.93
C ASP A 137 4.32 -13.58 31.96
N HIS A 138 4.31 -12.44 32.64
CA HIS A 138 5.21 -12.11 33.75
C HIS A 138 4.61 -12.55 35.09
#